data_AF-A0A7J8Q2T0-F1
#
_entry.id   AF-A0A7J8Q2T0-F1
#
_cell.length_a   1.000
_cell.length_b   1.000
_cell.length_c   1.000
_cell.angle_alpha   90.00
_cell.angle_beta   90.00
_cell.angle_gamma   90.00
#
_symmetry.space_group_name_H-M   'P 1'
#
loop_
_entity.id
_entity.type
_entity.pdbx_description
1 polymer ?
#
loop_
_entity_poly.entity_id
_entity_poly.type
_entity_poly.pdbx_seq_one_letter_code
_entity_poly.pdbx_strand_id
1 'polypeptide(L)'
;NVIGVELIESLPLVSRANPHNLPFFDGAFDVAFTGHLMAALYPLRNAEEMERTVRNGGVCVVVVDECGEEEVKEIVRLFRRSRLLSSSDVTLNGRRVTRIIMRKKASD
;
A
#
# COMPACT_ATOMS: atom_id res chain seq x y z
N ASN A 1 -3.32 12.94 -10.53
CA ASN A 1 -2.29 13.55 -9.65
C ASN A 1 -1.59 12.42 -8.91
N VAL A 2 -0.27 12.48 -8.71
CA VAL A 2 0.51 11.47 -7.98
C VAL A 2 1.28 12.19 -6.88
N ILE A 3 1.18 11.70 -5.65
CA ILE A 3 1.81 12.32 -4.48
C ILE A 3 2.70 11.27 -3.80
N GLY A 4 3.98 11.58 -3.65
CA GLY A 4 4.91 10.80 -2.84
C GLY A 4 5.01 11.38 -1.44
N VAL A 5 5.04 10.52 -0.42
CA VAL A 5 5.32 10.91 0.96
C VAL A 5 6.31 9.96 1.62
N GLU A 6 7.16 10.50 2.48
CA GLU A 6 8.12 9.74 3.30
C GLU A 6 8.49 10.55 4.56
N LEU A 7 9.08 9.92 5.58
CA LEU A 7 9.59 10.61 6.77
C LEU A 7 10.70 11.63 6.44
N ILE A 8 11.46 11.35 5.39
CA ILE A 8 12.50 12.24 4.84
C ILE A 8 12.09 12.62 3.41
N GLU A 9 12.02 13.91 3.15
CA GLU A 9 11.62 14.42 1.83
C GLU A 9 12.71 14.20 0.77
N SER A 10 12.25 14.07 -0.48
CA SER A 10 13.07 14.08 -1.68
C SER A 10 12.33 14.92 -2.72
N LEU A 11 12.46 16.24 -2.55
CA LEU A 11 11.74 17.22 -3.35
C LEU A 11 12.19 17.18 -4.82
N PRO A 12 11.30 17.49 -5.77
CA PRO A 12 9.92 17.93 -5.56
C PRO A 12 8.90 16.77 -5.48
N LEU A 13 9.33 15.52 -5.67
CA LEU A 13 8.41 14.39 -5.90
C LEU A 13 7.92 13.71 -4.61
N VAL A 14 8.68 13.83 -3.52
CA VAL A 14 8.36 13.20 -2.23
C VAL A 14 8.38 14.26 -1.14
N SER A 15 7.21 14.54 -0.57
CA SER A 15 7.04 15.46 0.55
C SER A 15 7.19 14.75 1.88
N ARG A 16 7.62 15.47 2.92
CA ARG A 16 7.66 14.89 4.28
C ARG A 16 6.25 14.63 4.83
N ALA A 17 5.96 13.41 5.25
CA ALA A 17 4.78 13.08 6.07
C ALA A 17 4.97 11.76 6.85
N ASN A 18 4.14 11.54 7.87
CA ASN A 18 4.12 10.27 8.62
C ASN A 18 3.20 9.25 7.93
N PRO A 19 3.69 8.09 7.45
CA PRO A 19 2.85 7.06 6.82
C PRO A 19 1.78 6.46 7.74
N HIS A 20 1.93 6.61 9.07
CA HIS A 20 0.95 6.16 10.07
C HIS A 20 -0.17 7.19 10.33
N ASN A 21 -0.10 8.39 9.76
CA ASN A 21 -1.12 9.43 9.87
C ASN A 21 -1.02 10.35 8.66
N LEU A 22 -1.53 9.86 7.52
CA LEU A 22 -1.39 10.55 6.24
C LEU A 22 -2.25 11.84 6.23
N PRO A 23 -1.70 12.98 5.79
CA PRO A 23 -2.36 14.28 5.82
C PRO A 23 -3.37 14.46 4.66
N PHE A 24 -4.17 13.43 4.39
CA PHE A 24 -5.16 13.40 3.32
C PHE A 24 -6.53 12.99 3.86
N PHE A 25 -7.58 13.46 3.19
CA PHE A 25 -8.95 13.03 3.47
C PHE A 25 -9.16 11.55 3.15
N ASP A 26 -10.19 10.99 3.78
CA ASP A 26 -10.67 9.66 3.45
C ASP A 26 -11.12 9.62 1.98
N GLY A 27 -10.71 8.58 1.27
CA GLY A 27 -11.06 8.42 -0.14
C GLY A 27 -10.45 9.45 -1.10
N ALA A 28 -9.40 10.16 -0.70
CA ALA A 28 -8.70 11.13 -1.54
C ALA A 28 -8.07 10.55 -2.82
N PHE A 29 -7.79 9.23 -2.86
CA PHE A 29 -7.09 8.60 -3.97
C PHE A 29 -7.84 7.41 -4.58
N ASP A 30 -7.67 7.20 -5.88
CA ASP A 30 -8.08 5.98 -6.57
C ASP A 30 -7.18 4.78 -6.23
N VAL A 31 -5.90 5.04 -6.00
CA VAL A 31 -4.86 4.03 -5.81
C VAL A 31 -3.89 4.47 -4.71
N ALA A 32 -3.53 3.55 -3.81
CA ALA A 32 -2.38 3.68 -2.91
C ALA A 32 -1.32 2.63 -3.24
N PHE A 33 -0.04 3.00 -3.12
CA PHE A 33 1.09 2.14 -3.42
C PHE A 33 2.13 2.19 -2.29
N THR A 34 2.71 1.05 -1.93
CA THR A 34 3.91 1.00 -1.09
C THR A 34 4.85 -0.14 -1.50
N GLY A 35 6.14 0.14 -1.51
CA GLY A 35 7.21 -0.86 -1.69
C GLY A 35 7.96 -1.21 -0.41
N HIS A 36 7.60 -0.61 0.73
CA HIS A 36 8.35 -0.70 1.98
C HIS A 36 7.47 -1.08 3.18
N LEU A 37 6.33 -1.75 2.96
CA LEU A 37 5.40 -2.10 4.03
C LEU A 37 6.07 -2.95 5.12
N MET A 38 6.95 -3.88 4.74
CA MET A 38 7.65 -4.78 5.67
C MET A 38 8.76 -4.09 6.45
N ALA A 39 9.23 -2.92 6.00
CA ALA A 39 10.19 -2.11 6.73
C ALA A 39 9.51 -1.15 7.73
N ALA A 40 8.18 -1.08 7.75
CA ALA A 40 7.46 -0.17 8.62
C ALA A 40 7.44 -0.66 10.07
N LEU A 41 7.58 0.26 11.02
CA LEU A 41 7.49 -0.06 12.45
C LEU A 41 6.09 -0.57 12.83
N TYR A 42 5.04 -0.05 12.18
CA TYR A 42 3.66 -0.48 12.38
C TYR A 42 2.98 -0.79 11.03
N PRO A 43 3.22 -1.99 10.44
CA PRO A 43 2.67 -2.34 9.12
C PRO A 43 1.15 -2.30 9.06
N LEU A 44 0.48 -2.72 10.15
CA LEU A 44 -0.98 -2.65 10.25
C LEU A 44 -1.50 -1.21 10.15
N ARG A 45 -0.86 -0.24 10.82
CA ARG A 45 -1.28 1.17 10.74
C ARG A 45 -1.05 1.75 9.35
N ASN A 46 0.03 1.37 8.68
CA ASN A 46 0.25 1.76 7.28
C ASN A 46 -0.84 1.20 6.37
N ALA A 47 -1.20 -0.07 6.51
CA ALA A 47 -2.28 -0.67 5.75
C ALA A 47 -3.62 0.04 6.02
N GLU A 48 -3.92 0.35 7.29
CA GLU A 48 -5.12 1.09 7.67
C GLU A 48 -5.17 2.49 7.03
N GLU A 49 -4.05 3.23 6.99
CA GLU A 49 -3.97 4.55 6.35
C GLU A 49 -4.06 4.50 4.83
N MET A 50 -3.45 3.49 4.19
CA MET A 50 -3.64 3.23 2.77
C MET A 50 -5.12 2.97 2.46
N GLU A 51 -5.78 2.10 3.23
CA GLU A 51 -7.21 1.83 3.05
C GLU A 51 -8.09 3.04 3.35
N ARG A 52 -7.72 3.89 4.32
CA ARG A 52 -8.48 5.09 4.67
C ARG A 52 -8.48 6.08 3.51
N THR A 53 -7.30 6.36 2.96
CA THR A 53 -7.08 7.36 1.92
C THR A 53 -7.51 6.91 0.53
N VAL A 54 -7.64 5.60 0.27
CA VAL A 54 -8.20 5.07 -0.98
C VAL A 54 -9.72 5.11 -0.97
N ARG A 55 -10.36 5.52 -2.06
CA ARG A 55 -11.84 5.56 -2.15
C ARG A 55 -12.45 4.17 -2.20
N ASN A 56 -13.74 4.06 -1.87
CA ASN A 56 -14.49 2.82 -2.02
C ASN A 56 -14.39 2.29 -3.47
N GLY A 57 -14.07 0.99 -3.60
CA GLY A 57 -13.81 0.35 -4.89
C GLY A 57 -12.43 0.64 -5.50
N GLY A 58 -11.62 1.53 -4.90
CA GLY A 58 -10.23 1.79 -5.28
C GLY A 58 -9.27 0.66 -4.93
N VAL A 59 -7.98 0.86 -5.20
CA VAL A 59 -6.97 -0.21 -5.14
C VAL A 59 -5.79 0.13 -4.22
N CYS A 60 -5.39 -0.83 -3.40
CA CYS A 60 -4.13 -0.81 -2.66
C CYS A 60 -3.15 -1.77 -3.36
N VAL A 61 -1.96 -1.28 -3.69
CA VAL A 61 -0.88 -2.06 -4.30
C VAL A 61 0.28 -2.12 -3.32
N VAL A 62 0.70 -3.34 -2.98
CA VAL A 62 1.86 -3.59 -2.13
C VAL A 62 2.88 -4.36 -2.96
N VAL A 63 4.13 -3.95 -2.87
CA VAL A 63 5.27 -4.68 -3.40
C VAL A 63 6.18 -5.06 -2.25
N VAL A 64 6.59 -6.32 -2.22
CA VAL A 64 7.52 -6.88 -1.23
C VAL A 64 8.61 -7.68 -1.95
N ASP A 65 9.67 -8.05 -1.24
CA ASP A 65 10.62 -9.04 -1.75
C ASP A 65 9.87 -10.33 -2.16
N GLU A 66 10.43 -11.08 -3.12
CA GLU A 66 9.80 -12.29 -3.66
C GLU A 66 9.43 -13.26 -2.55
N CYS A 67 8.13 -13.59 -2.45
CA CYS A 67 7.57 -14.37 -1.35
C CYS A 67 6.52 -15.38 -1.81
N GLY A 68 6.31 -16.40 -0.97
CA GLY A 68 5.35 -17.48 -1.21
C GLY A 68 3.92 -17.14 -0.82
N GLU A 69 2.99 -18.05 -1.13
CA GLU A 69 1.56 -17.85 -0.89
C GLU A 69 1.18 -17.59 0.58
N GLU A 70 1.89 -18.21 1.54
CA GLU A 70 1.61 -18.01 2.96
C GLU A 70 1.96 -16.59 3.43
N GLU A 71 3.11 -16.06 3.01
CA GLU A 71 3.51 -14.67 3.30
C GLU A 71 2.55 -13.68 2.63
N VAL A 72 2.12 -13.96 1.40
CA VAL A 72 1.07 -13.17 0.73
C VAL A 72 -0.22 -13.14 1.58
N LYS A 73 -0.65 -14.27 2.14
CA LYS A 73 -1.84 -14.33 3.01
C LYS A 73 -1.65 -13.50 4.28
N GLU A 74 -0.47 -13.52 4.89
CA GLU A 74 -0.16 -12.70 6.06
C GLU A 74 -0.21 -11.20 5.76
N ILE A 75 0.37 -10.76 4.64
CA ILE A 75 0.31 -9.37 4.20
C ILE A 75 -1.13 -8.94 3.92
N VAL A 76 -1.91 -9.78 3.22
CA VAL A 76 -3.32 -9.50 2.92
C VAL A 76 -4.16 -9.34 4.19
N ARG A 77 -3.85 -10.07 5.28
CA ARG A 77 -4.55 -9.93 6.56
C ARG A 77 -4.39 -8.57 7.23
N LEU A 78 -3.38 -7.78 6.85
CA LEU A 78 -3.23 -6.39 7.31
C LEU A 78 -4.30 -5.46 6.71
N PHE A 79 -4.83 -5.79 5.52
CA PHE A 79 -5.78 -4.97 4.78
C PHE A 79 -7.23 -5.41 5.05
N ARG A 80 -7.73 -5.06 6.23
CA ARG A 80 -9.01 -5.54 6.78
C ARG A 80 -10.24 -5.07 6.00
N ARG A 81 -10.15 -3.93 5.29
CA ARG A 81 -11.24 -3.33 4.50
C ARG A 81 -11.09 -3.59 3.00
N SER A 82 -10.18 -4.49 2.61
CA SER A 82 -9.92 -4.82 1.23
C SER A 82 -10.10 -6.32 0.96
N ARG A 83 -10.12 -6.68 -0.33
CA ARG A 83 -10.06 -8.07 -0.79
C ARG A 83 -8.92 -8.24 -1.78
N LEU A 84 -8.19 -9.35 -1.70
CA LEU A 84 -7.16 -9.71 -2.68
C LEU A 84 -7.80 -9.82 -4.07
N LEU A 85 -7.17 -9.21 -5.07
CA LEU A 85 -7.51 -9.37 -6.48
C LEU A 85 -6.51 -10.30 -7.18
N SER A 86 -5.22 -10.08 -6.93
CA SER A 86 -4.15 -10.88 -7.53
C SER A 86 -2.84 -10.70 -6.78
N SER A 87 -2.04 -11.76 -6.74
CA SER A 87 -0.61 -11.71 -6.41
C SER A 87 0.20 -12.31 -7.55
N SER A 88 1.32 -11.70 -7.90
CA SER A 88 2.19 -12.18 -8.97
C SER A 88 3.60 -11.67 -8.81
N ASP A 89 4.60 -12.49 -9.12
CA ASP A 89 5.98 -12.03 -9.17
C ASP A 89 6.23 -11.22 -10.44
N VAL A 90 6.92 -10.10 -10.27
CA VAL A 90 7.26 -9.17 -11.34
C VAL A 90 8.70 -8.71 -11.18
N THR A 91 9.26 -8.15 -12.25
CA THR A 91 10.55 -7.45 -12.17
C THR A 91 10.29 -5.97 -11.96
N LEU A 92 10.81 -5.41 -10.86
CA LEU A 92 10.77 -3.97 -10.57
C LEU A 92 12.19 -3.50 -10.25
N ASN A 93 12.66 -2.47 -10.96
CA ASN A 93 14.02 -1.92 -10.81
C ASN A 93 15.12 -3.00 -10.87
N GLY A 94 14.96 -4.00 -11.76
CA GLY A 94 15.90 -5.10 -11.93
C GLY A 94 15.86 -6.19 -10.84
N ARG A 95 14.96 -6.08 -9.85
CA ARG A 95 14.77 -7.08 -8.79
C ARG A 95 13.48 -7.87 -9.02
N ARG A 96 13.52 -9.16 -8.69
CA ARG A 96 12.31 -10.00 -8.56
C ARG A 96 11.60 -9.63 -7.26
N VAL A 97 10.31 -9.34 -7.35
CA VAL A 97 9.47 -8.89 -6.24
C VAL A 97 8.08 -9.49 -6.39
N THR A 98 7.37 -9.68 -5.29
CA THR A 98 5.96 -10.10 -5.33
C THR A 98 5.06 -8.86 -5.24
N ARG A 99 4.21 -8.68 -6.25
CA ARG A 99 3.20 -7.60 -6.29
C ARG A 99 1.86 -8.15 -5.82
N ILE A 100 1.27 -7.52 -4.82
CA ILE A 100 -0.03 -7.85 -4.24
C ILE A 100 -0.99 -6.69 -4.53
N ILE A 101 -2.12 -7.00 -5.19
CA ILE A 101 -3.15 -6.02 -5.55
C ILE A 101 -4.43 -6.34 -4.79
N MET A 102 -4.95 -5.36 -4.06
CA MET A 102 -6.16 -5.49 -3.25
C MET A 102 -7.16 -4.40 -3.60
N ARG A 103 -8.45 -4.74 -3.63
CA ARG A 103 -9.55 -3.77 -3.85
C ARG A 103 -10.20 -3.41 -2.52
N LYS A 104 -10.30 -2.11 -2.23
CA LYS A 104 -11.07 -1.61 -1.08
C LYS A 104 -12.55 -1.95 -1.28
N LYS A 105 -13.15 -2.59 -0.28
CA LYS A 105 -14.58 -2.92 -0.29
C LYS A 105 -15.40 -1.62 -0.33
N ALA A 106 -16.54 -1.64 -0.99
CA ALA A 106 -17.51 -0.57 -0.80
C ALA A 106 -18.03 -0.65 0.64
N SER A 107 -18.24 0.49 1.28
CA SER A 107 -19.12 0.54 2.45
C SER A 107 -20.52 0.19 1.96
N ASP A 108 -21.17 -0.76 2.63
CA ASP A 108 -22.60 -1.01 2.48
C ASP A 108 -23.41 0.22 2.93
#